data_AF-A0A8T0CMS6-F1
#
_entry.id   AF-A0A8T0CMS6-F1
#
_cell.length_a   1.000
_cell.length_b   1.000
_cell.length_c   1.000
_cell.angle_alpha   90.00
_cell.angle_beta   90.00
_cell.angle_gamma   90.00
#
_symmetry.space_group_name_H-M   'P 1'
#
loop_
_entity.id
_entity.type
_entity.pdbx_description
1 polymer ?
#
loop_
_entity_poly.entity_id
_entity_poly.type
_entity_poly.pdbx_seq_one_letter_code
_entity_poly.pdbx_strand_id
1 'polypeptide(L)'
;MATPMDLLRSNLSRVRIPEPTNRIYKQECCVSFDTPKSEGGLFVDMNSFLAFGKEYVGWNFEKTGNPVYLHIKQTKKLVSEDRPLKKPTLLAIGTL
;
A
#
# COMPACT_ATOMS: atom_id res chain seq x y z
N MET A 1 -12.23 8.27 -26.85
CA MET A 1 -11.77 8.34 -25.45
C MET A 1 -10.88 7.13 -25.21
N ALA A 2 -9.62 7.32 -24.82
CA ALA A 2 -8.72 6.19 -24.54
C ALA A 2 -9.19 5.48 -23.27
N THR A 3 -9.18 4.14 -23.27
CA THR A 3 -9.54 3.39 -22.06
C THR A 3 -8.39 3.46 -21.05
N PRO A 4 -8.65 3.27 -19.74
CA PRO A 4 -7.57 3.22 -18.74
C PRO A 4 -6.49 2.18 -19.07
N MET A 5 -6.88 1.08 -19.71
CA MET A 5 -5.94 0.05 -20.16
C MET A 5 -5.06 0.49 -21.34
N ASP A 6 -5.57 1.32 -22.25
CA ASP A 6 -4.77 1.88 -23.35
C ASP A 6 -3.71 2.85 -22.81
N LEU A 7 -4.07 3.67 -21.82
CA LEU A 7 -3.15 4.58 -21.14
C LEU A 7 -2.07 3.80 -20.37
N LEU A 8 -2.42 2.68 -19.75
CA LEU A 8 -1.43 1.82 -19.10
C LEU A 8 -0.48 1.23 -20.14
N ARG A 9 -1.00 0.70 -21.25
CA ARG A 9 -0.20 0.11 -22.34
C ARG A 9 0.80 1.09 -22.92
N SER A 10 0.43 2.37 -23.10
CA SER A 10 1.34 3.39 -23.61
C SER A 10 2.47 3.75 -22.64
N ASN A 11 2.32 3.46 -21.35
CA ASN A 11 3.29 3.80 -20.30
C ASN A 11 4.02 2.59 -19.71
N LEU A 12 3.78 1.38 -20.22
CA LEU A 12 4.45 0.15 -19.76
C LEU A 12 5.97 0.21 -19.90
N SER A 13 6.50 0.94 -20.88
CA SER A 13 7.95 1.11 -21.06
C SER A 13 8.65 1.80 -19.88
N ARG A 14 7.89 2.54 -19.06
CA ARG A 14 8.40 3.23 -17.86
C ARG A 14 8.29 2.36 -16.60
N VAL A 15 7.56 1.25 -16.65
CA VAL A 15 7.40 0.33 -15.52
C VAL A 15 8.62 -0.58 -15.46
N ARG A 16 9.34 -0.54 -14.34
CA ARG A 16 10.50 -1.40 -14.09
C ARG A 16 10.11 -2.54 -13.17
N ILE A 17 10.70 -3.71 -13.41
CA ILE A 17 10.57 -4.87 -12.52
C ILE A 17 11.70 -4.76 -11.47
N PRO A 18 11.39 -4.80 -10.16
CA PRO A 18 12.41 -4.73 -9.13
C PRO A 18 13.35 -5.94 -9.16
N GLU A 19 14.64 -5.69 -9.05
CA GLU A 19 15.68 -6.68 -8.84
C GLU A 19 16.02 -6.86 -7.34
N PRO A 20 16.67 -7.96 -6.93
CA PRO A 20 17.01 -8.20 -5.52
C PRO A 20 17.86 -7.12 -4.86
N THR A 21 18.61 -6.33 -5.64
CA THR A 21 19.45 -5.22 -5.16
C THR A 21 18.68 -3.92 -5.01
N ASN A 22 17.47 -3.82 -5.54
CA ASN A 22 16.70 -2.59 -5.51
C ASN A 22 16.01 -2.39 -4.16
N ARG A 23 16.11 -1.17 -3.63
CA ARG A 23 15.39 -0.78 -2.42
C ARG A 23 13.98 -0.35 -2.80
N ILE A 24 12.99 -1.04 -2.23
CA ILE A 24 11.57 -0.74 -2.46
C ILE A 24 10.99 -0.15 -1.19
N TYR A 25 10.62 1.12 -1.25
CA TYR A 25 10.06 1.86 -0.12
C TYR A 25 8.55 1.60 -0.07
N LYS A 26 8.12 0.53 0.60
CA LYS A 26 6.68 0.13 0.68
C LYS A 26 6.05 0.31 2.06
N GLN A 27 6.81 0.82 3.02
CA GLN A 27 6.38 0.91 4.43
C GLN A 27 5.86 2.30 4.78
N GLU A 28 6.49 3.35 4.24
CA GLU A 28 6.22 4.76 4.58
C GLU A 28 6.54 5.65 3.38
N CYS A 29 5.90 6.81 3.31
CA CYS A 29 6.16 7.86 2.33
C CYS A 29 7.57 8.45 2.50
N CYS A 30 8.22 8.82 1.40
CA CYS A 30 9.56 9.42 1.43
C CYS A 30 9.58 10.89 1.88
N VAL A 31 8.41 11.53 2.01
CA VAL A 31 8.27 12.96 2.34
C VAL A 31 7.42 13.18 3.60
N SER A 32 6.44 12.31 3.86
CA SER A 32 5.54 12.36 5.02
C SER A 32 5.59 11.05 5.80
N PHE A 33 4.93 10.99 6.96
CA PHE A 33 4.76 9.76 7.74
C PHE A 33 3.54 8.93 7.31
N ASP A 34 3.07 9.12 6.07
CA ASP A 34 1.96 8.33 5.56
C ASP A 34 2.37 6.87 5.37
N THR A 35 1.52 5.97 5.83
CA THR A 35 1.73 4.52 5.71
C THR A 35 0.60 3.91 4.87
N PRO A 36 0.71 2.64 4.45
CA PRO A 36 -0.39 1.95 3.78
C PRO A 36 -1.71 1.94 4.59
N LYS A 37 -1.64 2.14 5.91
CA LYS A 37 -2.81 2.20 6.80
C LYS A 37 -3.47 3.58 6.86
N SER A 38 -2.80 4.62 6.36
CA SER A 38 -3.36 5.97 6.27
C SER A 38 -4.56 6.00 5.33
N GLU A 39 -5.45 6.99 5.49
CA GLU A 39 -6.71 7.09 4.73
C GLU A 39 -6.48 7.07 3.20
N GLY A 40 -5.44 7.78 2.76
CA GLY A 40 -5.03 7.87 1.34
C GLY A 40 -4.25 6.66 0.82
N GLY A 41 -3.80 5.76 1.70
CA GLY A 41 -2.85 4.68 1.36
C GLY A 41 -1.49 5.22 0.93
N LEU A 42 -0.70 4.35 0.30
CA LEU A 42 0.66 4.63 -0.15
C LEU A 42 0.79 4.37 -1.65
N PHE A 43 1.42 5.28 -2.39
CA PHE A 43 1.63 5.18 -3.83
C PHE A 43 3.10 4.93 -4.13
N VAL A 44 3.43 3.75 -4.63
CA VAL A 44 4.81 3.38 -5.00
C VAL A 44 5.02 3.62 -6.49
N ASP A 45 5.99 4.45 -6.85
CA ASP A 45 6.38 4.69 -8.24
C ASP A 45 6.98 3.41 -8.84
N MET A 46 6.40 2.92 -9.94
CA MET A 46 6.82 1.68 -10.59
C MET A 46 8.13 1.81 -11.38
N ASN A 47 8.71 3.00 -11.46
CA ASN A 47 10.01 3.24 -12.10
C ASN A 47 11.14 3.42 -11.06
N SER A 48 10.88 4.22 -10.02
CA SER A 48 11.88 4.57 -8.99
C SER A 48 11.77 3.76 -7.70
N PHE A 49 10.65 3.06 -7.47
CA PHE A 49 10.34 2.30 -6.25
C PHE A 49 10.29 3.13 -4.96
N LEU A 50 10.13 4.44 -5.10
CA LEU A 50 9.86 5.37 -4.00
C LEU A 50 8.36 5.41 -3.68
N ALA A 51 8.03 5.59 -2.41
CA ALA A 51 6.66 5.73 -1.95
C ALA A 51 6.29 7.17 -1.66
N PHE A 52 5.07 7.54 -2.04
CA PHE A 52 4.49 8.84 -1.80
C PHE A 52 3.09 8.70 -1.21
N GLY A 53 2.75 9.57 -0.27
CA GLY A 53 1.38 9.74 0.22
C GLY A 53 0.50 10.37 -0.85
N LYS A 54 -0.82 10.38 -0.60
CA LYS A 54 -1.83 10.94 -1.52
C LYS A 54 -1.54 12.40 -1.91
N GLU A 55 -1.00 13.20 -1.01
CA GLU A 55 -0.70 14.61 -1.25
C GLU A 55 0.59 14.81 -2.07
N TYR A 56 1.54 13.87 -1.99
CA TYR A 56 2.87 14.00 -2.59
C TYR A 56 3.04 13.25 -3.91
N VAL A 57 2.10 12.36 -4.25
CA VAL A 57 2.14 11.62 -5.54
C VAL A 57 2.04 12.56 -6.74
N GLY A 58 1.23 13.62 -6.65
CA GLY A 58 1.11 14.64 -7.70
C GLY A 58 2.43 15.38 -7.92
N TRP A 59 3.08 15.79 -6.83
CA TRP A 59 4.41 16.40 -6.87
C TRP A 59 5.47 15.49 -7.51
N ASN A 60 5.44 14.18 -7.22
CA ASN A 60 6.37 13.25 -7.87
C ASN A 60 6.08 13.11 -9.37
N PHE A 61 4.81 13.07 -9.76
CA PHE A 61 4.41 13.03 -11.17
C PHE A 61 4.88 14.27 -11.92
N GLU A 62 4.73 15.47 -11.37
CA GLU A 62 5.20 16.71 -11.99
C GLU A 62 6.72 16.73 -12.16
N LYS A 63 7.47 16.16 -11.21
CA LYS A 63 8.94 16.12 -11.26
C LYS A 63 9.50 15.04 -12.18
N THR A 64 8.93 13.84 -12.16
CA THR A 64 9.49 12.67 -12.86
C THR A 64 8.82 12.39 -14.20
N GLY A 65 7.58 12.84 -14.36
CA GLY A 65 6.72 12.45 -15.47
C GLY A 65 6.36 10.97 -15.48
N ASN A 66 6.48 10.26 -14.34
CA ASN A 66 6.11 8.85 -14.21
C ASN A 66 4.60 8.75 -13.87
N PRO A 67 3.75 8.23 -14.77
CA PRO A 67 2.30 8.22 -14.54
C PRO A 67 1.78 6.94 -13.85
N VAL A 68 2.62 5.93 -13.66
CA VAL A 68 2.21 4.61 -13.16
C VAL A 68 2.70 4.40 -11.73
N TYR A 69 1.74 4.23 -10.82
CA TYR A 69 1.99 3.97 -9.39
C TYR A 69 1.23 2.73 -8.93
N LEU A 70 1.84 1.97 -8.02
CA LEU A 70 1.18 0.91 -7.27
C LEU A 70 0.56 1.51 -6.00
N HIS A 71 -0.76 1.51 -5.92
CA HIS A 71 -1.49 1.97 -4.73
C HIS A 71 -1.66 0.82 -3.72
N ILE A 72 -1.05 0.97 -2.55
CA ILE A 72 -1.12 0.02 -1.45
C ILE A 72 -1.98 0.63 -0.34
N LYS A 73 -3.13 0.01 -0.07
CA LYS A 73 -4.00 0.39 1.04
C LYS A 73 -4.26 -0.82 1.95
N GLN A 74 -3.88 -0.68 3.21
CA GLN A 74 -4.06 -1.70 4.24
C GLN A 74 -5.25 -1.32 5.12
N THR A 75 -6.34 -2.07 5.00
CA THR A 75 -7.53 -1.92 5.85
C THR A 75 -7.60 -3.03 6.88
N LYS A 76 -8.00 -2.72 8.12
CA LYS A 76 -8.31 -3.75 9.11
C LYS A 76 -9.53 -4.52 8.64
N LYS A 77 -9.38 -5.82 8.37
CA LYS A 77 -10.51 -6.71 8.13
C LYS A 77 -11.21 -6.92 9.47
N LEU A 78 -12.45 -6.46 9.60
CA LEU A 78 -13.30 -6.80 10.74
C LEU A 78 -13.53 -8.31 10.68
N VAL A 79 -13.04 -9.03 11.69
CA VAL A 79 -13.38 -10.44 11.87
C VAL A 79 -14.80 -10.43 12.42
N SER A 80 -15.75 -11.03 11.69
CA SER A 80 -17.08 -11.24 12.24
C SER A 80 -16.94 -12.08 13.50
N GLU A 81 -17.58 -11.66 14.59
CA GLU A 81 -17.70 -12.44 15.82
C GLU A 81 -18.66 -13.64 15.62
N ASP A 82 -18.41 -14.45 14.61
CA ASP A 82 -19.13 -15.71 14.34
C ASP A 82 -18.41 -16.89 15.02
N ARG A 83 -17.64 -16.61 16.08
CA ARG A 83 -17.31 -17.66 17.03
C ARG A 83 -18.53 -17.79 17.93
N PRO A 84 -19.22 -18.94 17.95
CA PRO A 84 -20.14 -19.21 19.04
C PRO A 84 -19.36 -18.96 20.33
N LEU A 85 -19.91 -18.16 21.26
CA LEU A 85 -19.38 -18.07 22.62
C LEU A 85 -19.36 -19.50 23.17
N LYS A 86 -18.23 -20.20 23.03
CA LYS A 86 -17.99 -21.43 23.78
C LYS A 86 -18.05 -20.97 25.23
N LYS A 87 -19.11 -21.38 25.92
CA LYS A 87 -19.21 -21.21 27.37
C LYS A 87 -17.87 -21.67 27.95
N PRO A 88 -17.14 -20.82 28.69
CA PRO A 88 -15.88 -21.26 29.29
C PRO A 88 -16.19 -22.47 30.18
N THR A 89 -15.68 -23.64 29.80
CA THR A 89 -15.95 -24.91 30.49
C THR A 89 -14.98 -25.17 31.64
N LEU A 90 -13.87 -24.43 31.70
CA LEU A 90 -12.85 -24.57 32.74
C LEU A 90 -12.44 -23.21 33.28
N LEU A 91 -12.52 -23.08 34.60
CA LEU A 91 -11.98 -21.98 35.39
C LEU A 91 -10.87 -22.58 36.28
N ALA A 92 -9.63 -22.16 36.08
CA ALA A 92 -8.53 -22.48 36.98
C ALA A 92 -8.21 -21.25 37.81
N ILE A 93 -8.43 -21.35 39.13
CA ILE A 93 -8.00 -20.34 40.10
C ILE A 93 -6.76 -20.92 40.77
N GLY A 94 -5.58 -20.36 40.45
CA GLY A 94 -4.36 -20.68 41.17
C GLY A 94 -4.31 -19.87 42.46
N THR A 95 -4.18 -20.56 43.60
CA THR A 95 -3.74 -19.94 44.85
C THR A 95 -2.26 -20.22 45.06
N LEU A 96 -1.55 -19.24 45.62
CA LEU A 96 -0.12 -19.31 45.98
C LEU A 96 0.18 -20.46 46.94
#